data_AF-X0TNN7-F1
#
_entry.id   AF-X0TNN7-F1
#
_cell.length_a   1.000
_cell.length_b   1.000
_cell.length_c   1.000
_cell.angle_alpha   90.00
_cell.angle_beta   90.00
_cell.angle_gamma   90.00
#
_symmetry.space_group_name_H-M   'P 1'
#
loop_
_entity.id
_entity.type
_entity.pdbx_description
1 polymer ?
#
loop_
_entity_poly.entity_id
_entity_poly.type
_entity_poly.pdbx_seq_one_letter_code
_entity_poly.pdbx_strand_id
1 'polypeptide(L)'
;ADGLDTLAEVKLNGEVLGVADNQFRRWRWEVGVLLRGGDNTLEILFSSPVADIAAQQSRRRMNSVSQTMDGAPHLRKAPCQFGWDWGPKLPSIGIWKDVRLEGRSVARMEDVHLRQVHGDGVVTVRADVRVEAWSDGELDVALTVSAPDKTRTYEAESKIDGGKATLAVQVDDPLLWWPNGYGEQNLYDVTVAIRADGRPVDRSDDKTGLRTIELRQENDAWGRSFRFVVNGVAIFVKGSNWIPADSFVTRVSDEHLDHLIRSVAATHQTMLRVWGGGFYEDDRF
;
A
#
# COMPACT_ATOMS: atom_id res chain seq x y z
N ALA A 1 -7.42 -10.08 -7.73
CA ALA A 1 -6.03 -10.03 -8.21
C ALA A 1 -5.40 -8.74 -7.73
N ASP A 2 -4.22 -8.82 -7.10
CA ASP A 2 -3.57 -7.65 -6.50
C ASP A 2 -2.79 -6.79 -7.49
N GLY A 3 -2.48 -7.34 -8.65
CA GLY A 3 -1.75 -6.64 -9.69
C GLY A 3 -1.70 -7.45 -10.98
N LEU A 4 -2.24 -6.88 -12.05
CA LEU A 4 -2.16 -7.41 -13.42
C LEU A 4 -1.39 -6.41 -14.27
N ASP A 5 -0.30 -6.85 -14.90
CA ASP A 5 0.58 -6.02 -15.72
C ASP A 5 0.37 -6.31 -17.22
N THR A 6 -0.27 -5.45 -18.01
CA THR A 6 -1.12 -4.32 -17.58
C THR A 6 -2.49 -4.45 -18.22
N LEU A 7 -2.52 -4.57 -19.55
CA LEU A 7 -3.75 -4.72 -20.34
C LEU A 7 -4.18 -6.19 -20.32
N ALA A 8 -5.18 -6.53 -19.53
CA ALA A 8 -5.64 -7.91 -19.38
C ALA A 8 -7.17 -8.02 -19.48
N GLU A 9 -7.66 -9.01 -20.23
CA GLU A 9 -9.04 -9.48 -20.18
C GLU A 9 -9.12 -10.70 -19.27
N VAL A 10 -10.06 -10.69 -18.32
CA VAL A 10 -10.21 -11.76 -17.33
C VAL A 10 -11.54 -12.49 -17.54
N LYS A 11 -11.49 -13.82 -17.60
CA LYS A 11 -12.66 -14.69 -17.73
C LYS A 11 -12.67 -15.78 -16.66
N LEU A 12 -13.86 -16.14 -16.20
CA LEU A 12 -14.09 -17.29 -15.35
C LEU A 12 -15.11 -18.21 -16.03
N ASN A 13 -14.73 -19.47 -16.23
CA ASN A 13 -15.59 -20.48 -16.85
C ASN A 13 -16.13 -20.09 -18.24
N GLY A 14 -15.38 -19.27 -18.97
CA GLY A 14 -15.74 -18.72 -20.29
C GLY A 14 -16.44 -17.35 -20.24
N GLU A 15 -16.94 -16.94 -19.07
CA GLU A 15 -17.64 -15.66 -18.88
C GLU A 15 -16.67 -14.53 -18.56
N VAL A 16 -16.83 -13.37 -19.20
CA VAL A 16 -15.97 -12.20 -19.00
C VAL A 16 -16.27 -11.54 -17.65
N LEU A 17 -15.26 -11.48 -16.78
CA LEU A 17 -15.31 -10.75 -15.51
C LEU A 17 -15.06 -9.25 -15.72
N GLY A 18 -14.15 -8.90 -16.62
CA GLY A 18 -13.82 -7.53 -16.96
C GLY A 18 -12.41 -7.36 -17.51
N VAL A 19 -11.98 -6.10 -17.57
CA VAL A 19 -10.65 -5.70 -18.06
C VAL A 19 -9.84 -5.02 -16.97
N ALA A 20 -8.53 -5.27 -16.97
CA ALA A 20 -7.54 -4.54 -16.22
C ALA A 20 -6.66 -3.71 -17.18
N ASP A 21 -6.38 -2.47 -16.82
CA ASP A 21 -5.64 -1.51 -17.65
C ASP A 21 -4.61 -0.69 -16.86
N ASN A 22 -4.30 -1.13 -15.63
CA ASN A 22 -3.45 -0.41 -14.71
C ASN A 22 -2.71 -1.38 -13.80
N GLN A 23 -1.37 -1.39 -13.92
CA GLN A 23 -0.48 -2.26 -13.17
C GLN A 23 -0.62 -2.06 -11.66
N PHE A 24 -0.96 -0.85 -11.23
CA PHE A 24 -0.91 -0.41 -9.83
C PHE A 24 -2.24 -0.55 -9.09
N ARG A 25 -3.25 -1.19 -9.69
CA ARG A 25 -4.57 -1.37 -9.09
C ARG A 25 -4.78 -2.81 -8.66
N ARG A 26 -5.51 -2.95 -7.55
CA ARG A 26 -6.17 -4.20 -7.19
C ARG A 26 -7.47 -4.31 -7.98
N TRP A 27 -7.76 -5.52 -8.46
CA TRP A 27 -8.94 -5.85 -9.22
C TRP A 27 -9.74 -6.92 -8.49
N ARG A 28 -11.00 -6.63 -8.19
CA ARG A 28 -11.92 -7.50 -7.44
C ARG A 28 -13.22 -7.63 -8.24
N TRP A 29 -13.67 -8.87 -8.40
CA TRP A 29 -14.90 -9.22 -9.11
C TRP A 29 -15.75 -10.12 -8.22
N GLU A 30 -17.06 -9.90 -8.21
CA GLU A 30 -18.02 -10.88 -7.68
C GLU A 30 -18.07 -12.05 -8.66
N VAL A 31 -17.87 -13.26 -8.13
CA VAL A 31 -17.76 -14.48 -8.96
C VAL A 31 -18.65 -15.62 -8.47
N GLY A 32 -19.37 -15.44 -7.37
CA GLY A 32 -20.14 -16.49 -6.71
C GLY A 32 -21.16 -17.15 -7.64
N VAL A 33 -21.82 -16.36 -8.48
CA VAL A 33 -22.81 -16.87 -9.45
C VAL A 33 -22.19 -17.58 -10.66
N LEU A 34 -20.88 -17.41 -10.89
CA LEU A 34 -20.15 -17.99 -12.01
C LEU A 34 -19.38 -19.27 -11.62
N LEU A 35 -19.20 -19.49 -10.32
CA LEU A 35 -18.53 -20.67 -9.79
C LEU A 35 -19.40 -21.93 -9.99
N ARG A 36 -18.71 -23.04 -10.26
CA ARG A 36 -19.31 -24.37 -10.38
C ARG A 36 -18.79 -25.27 -9.27
N GLY A 37 -19.58 -26.26 -8.87
CA GLY A 37 -19.08 -27.33 -8.00
C GLY A 37 -17.98 -28.12 -8.71
N GLY A 38 -16.82 -28.28 -8.06
CA GLY A 38 -15.65 -28.93 -8.64
C GLY A 38 -14.75 -27.96 -9.41
N ASP A 39 -14.31 -28.37 -10.60
CA ASP A 39 -13.30 -27.63 -11.36
C ASP A 39 -13.84 -26.32 -11.95
N ASN A 40 -13.01 -25.29 -11.87
CA ASN A 40 -13.26 -23.97 -12.43
C ASN A 40 -12.02 -23.51 -13.21
N THR A 41 -12.23 -22.79 -14.31
CA THR A 41 -11.14 -22.29 -15.17
C THR A 41 -11.12 -20.76 -15.13
N LEU A 42 -10.01 -20.20 -14.63
CA LEU A 42 -9.71 -18.78 -14.74
C LEU A 42 -8.76 -18.55 -15.93
N GLU A 43 -9.18 -17.72 -16.89
CA GLU A 43 -8.35 -17.30 -18.03
C GLU A 43 -8.02 -15.81 -17.89
N ILE A 44 -6.75 -15.45 -18.09
CA ILE A 44 -6.29 -14.06 -18.11
C ILE A 44 -5.48 -13.87 -19.39
N LEU A 45 -6.04 -13.11 -20.33
CA LEU A 45 -5.43 -12.82 -21.61
C LEU A 45 -4.76 -11.44 -21.58
N PHE A 46 -3.43 -11.40 -21.67
CA PHE A 46 -2.67 -10.16 -21.71
C PHE A 46 -2.44 -9.67 -23.14
N SER A 47 -2.75 -8.39 -23.37
CA SER A 47 -2.48 -7.69 -24.63
C SER A 47 -1.11 -7.01 -24.61
N SER A 48 -0.50 -6.82 -25.79
CA SER A 48 0.82 -6.18 -25.90
C SER A 48 0.78 -4.70 -25.49
N PRO A 49 1.51 -4.29 -24.44
CA PRO A 49 1.58 -2.89 -24.03
C PRO A 49 2.28 -2.04 -25.10
N VAL A 50 3.23 -2.60 -25.84
CA VAL A 50 3.97 -1.89 -26.90
C VAL A 50 3.06 -1.53 -28.07
N ALA A 51 2.21 -2.48 -28.51
CA ALA A 51 1.27 -2.24 -29.59
C ALA A 51 0.23 -1.18 -29.19
N ASP A 52 -0.25 -1.24 -27.95
CA ASP A 52 -1.22 -0.29 -27.41
C ASP A 52 -0.66 1.13 -27.32
N ILE A 53 0.52 1.33 -26.70
CA ILE A 53 1.11 2.67 -26.60
C ILE A 53 1.42 3.27 -27.97
N ALA A 54 1.83 2.46 -28.96
CA ALA A 54 2.09 2.93 -30.31
C ALA A 54 0.80 3.38 -31.00
N ALA A 55 -0.30 2.63 -30.84
CA ALA A 55 -1.60 2.99 -31.35
C ALA A 55 -2.12 4.29 -30.72
N GLN A 56 -2.02 4.43 -29.39
CA GLN A 56 -2.41 5.64 -28.68
C GLN A 56 -1.57 6.86 -29.08
N GLN A 57 -0.25 6.70 -29.15
CA GLN A 57 0.69 7.75 -29.57
C GLN A 57 0.44 8.21 -31.02
N SER A 58 0.01 7.31 -31.90
CA SER A 58 -0.36 7.66 -33.28
C SER A 58 -1.61 8.55 -33.35
N ARG A 59 -2.54 8.40 -32.41
CA ARG A 59 -3.78 9.20 -32.32
C ARG A 59 -3.55 10.54 -31.63
N ARG A 60 -2.74 10.54 -30.57
CA ARG A 60 -2.40 11.74 -29.81
C ARG A 60 -0.97 11.61 -29.32
N ARG A 61 -0.08 12.45 -29.84
CA ARG A 61 1.32 12.44 -29.40
C ARG A 61 1.46 13.01 -27.99
N MET A 62 2.16 12.29 -27.12
CA MET A 62 2.67 12.77 -25.84
C MET A 62 4.19 12.75 -25.83
N ASN A 63 4.78 13.71 -25.11
CA ASN A 63 6.22 13.73 -24.87
C ASN A 63 6.59 12.57 -23.96
N SER A 64 7.51 11.72 -24.42
CA SER A 64 8.09 10.64 -23.63
C SER A 64 9.48 11.06 -23.15
N VAL A 65 9.97 10.41 -22.10
CA VAL A 65 11.36 10.60 -21.68
C VAL A 65 12.27 10.02 -22.75
N SER A 66 13.36 10.71 -23.11
CA SER A 66 14.19 10.37 -24.27
C SER A 66 14.71 8.93 -24.31
N GLN A 67 14.89 8.31 -23.14
CA GLN A 67 15.41 6.95 -22.99
C GLN A 67 14.31 5.88 -22.96
N THR A 68 13.04 6.27 -22.80
CA THR A 68 11.88 5.36 -22.81
C THR A 68 11.41 5.06 -24.23
N MET A 69 10.53 4.07 -24.40
CA MET A 69 9.77 3.90 -25.64
C MET A 69 8.76 5.03 -25.83
N ASP A 70 8.61 5.49 -27.07
CA ASP A 70 7.59 6.49 -27.41
C ASP A 70 6.19 5.97 -27.06
N GLY A 71 5.40 6.85 -26.44
CA GLY A 71 4.04 6.55 -26.03
C GLY A 71 3.92 5.94 -24.63
N ALA A 72 5.02 5.68 -23.91
CA ALA A 72 4.99 5.19 -22.53
C ALA A 72 4.02 5.95 -21.60
N PRO A 73 3.86 7.29 -21.68
CA PRO A 73 2.91 8.04 -20.85
C PRO A 73 1.43 7.67 -21.04
N HIS A 74 1.07 6.95 -22.11
CA HIS A 74 -0.31 6.53 -22.38
C HIS A 74 -0.80 5.38 -21.49
N LEU A 75 0.11 4.65 -20.83
CA LEU A 75 -0.24 3.46 -20.07
C LEU A 75 0.14 3.60 -18.60
N ARG A 76 -0.76 3.18 -17.70
CA ARG A 76 -0.49 3.11 -16.25
C ARG A 76 0.30 1.85 -15.91
N LYS A 77 1.59 1.89 -16.26
CA LYS A 77 2.61 0.86 -16.08
C LYS A 77 3.91 1.52 -15.62
N ALA A 78 4.78 0.78 -14.93
CA ALA A 78 6.06 1.25 -14.43
C ALA A 78 6.91 1.83 -15.58
N PRO A 79 7.15 3.15 -15.60
CA PRO A 79 7.82 3.80 -16.73
C PRO A 79 9.17 3.18 -17.10
N CYS A 80 9.96 2.75 -16.12
CA CYS A 80 11.28 2.15 -16.36
C CYS A 80 11.23 0.83 -17.13
N GLN A 81 10.10 0.13 -17.17
CA GLN A 81 9.95 -1.08 -17.98
C GLN A 81 9.98 -0.76 -19.49
N PHE A 82 9.67 0.48 -19.88
CA PHE A 82 9.86 0.97 -21.25
C PHE A 82 11.29 1.48 -21.52
N GLY A 83 12.24 1.23 -20.61
CA GLY A 83 13.62 1.70 -20.67
C GLY A 83 13.87 2.95 -19.84
N TRP A 84 15.11 3.13 -19.44
CA TRP A 84 15.59 4.35 -18.79
C TRP A 84 17.11 4.51 -19.04
N ASP A 85 17.74 5.60 -18.63
CA ASP A 85 19.19 5.79 -18.79
C ASP A 85 20.06 4.78 -18.00
N TRP A 86 19.45 4.04 -17.07
CA TRP A 86 20.08 2.99 -16.26
C TRP A 86 19.46 1.59 -16.44
N GLY A 87 18.43 1.43 -17.29
CA GLY A 87 17.63 0.22 -17.36
C GLY A 87 17.26 -0.20 -18.78
N PRO A 88 17.17 -1.52 -19.07
CA PRO A 88 16.82 -2.02 -20.39
C PRO A 88 15.34 -1.78 -20.73
N LYS A 89 15.01 -1.86 -22.02
CA LYS A 89 13.61 -1.81 -22.51
C LYS A 89 12.98 -3.20 -22.42
N LEU A 90 12.40 -3.52 -21.26
CA LEU A 90 11.75 -4.80 -20.97
C LEU A 90 10.29 -4.59 -20.55
N PRO A 91 9.38 -4.25 -21.49
CA PRO A 91 7.97 -4.02 -21.21
C PRO A 91 7.24 -5.35 -20.97
N SER A 92 7.50 -5.95 -19.80
CA SER A 92 6.95 -7.23 -19.38
C SER A 92 5.42 -7.21 -19.29
N ILE A 93 4.81 -8.39 -19.25
CA ILE A 93 3.39 -8.59 -19.00
C ILE A 93 3.21 -9.78 -18.06
N GLY A 94 2.11 -9.81 -17.33
CA GLY A 94 1.71 -10.98 -16.55
C GLY A 94 1.04 -10.64 -15.21
N ILE A 95 0.83 -11.70 -14.44
CA ILE A 95 0.33 -11.62 -13.07
C ILE A 95 1.53 -11.29 -12.18
N TRP A 96 1.65 -10.03 -11.76
CA TRP A 96 2.85 -9.56 -11.03
C TRP A 96 2.64 -9.47 -9.52
N LYS A 97 1.40 -9.66 -9.04
CA LYS A 97 1.03 -9.86 -7.65
C LYS A 97 -0.05 -10.95 -7.53
N ASP A 98 -0.35 -11.36 -6.31
CA ASP A 98 -1.20 -12.51 -5.99
C ASP A 98 -2.60 -12.48 -6.62
N VAL A 99 -3.12 -13.68 -6.89
CA VAL A 99 -4.51 -13.95 -7.26
C VAL A 99 -5.11 -14.87 -6.22
N ARG A 100 -6.29 -14.52 -5.72
CA ARG A 100 -6.97 -15.26 -4.66
C ARG A 100 -8.48 -15.24 -4.86
N LEU A 101 -9.13 -16.31 -4.41
CA LEU A 101 -10.57 -16.44 -4.29
C LEU A 101 -10.95 -16.26 -2.82
N GLU A 102 -11.73 -15.23 -2.52
CA GLU A 102 -12.09 -14.84 -1.16
C GLU A 102 -13.58 -15.14 -0.92
N GLY A 103 -13.89 -16.09 -0.04
CA GLY A 103 -15.24 -16.36 0.44
C GLY A 103 -15.52 -15.62 1.76
N ARG A 104 -16.69 -14.97 1.86
CA ARG A 104 -17.19 -14.31 3.08
C ARG A 104 -18.70 -14.50 3.17
N SER A 105 -19.24 -14.56 4.39
CA SER A 105 -20.67 -14.82 4.64
C SER A 105 -21.35 -13.80 5.55
N VAL A 106 -20.60 -13.08 6.40
CA VAL A 106 -21.17 -12.16 7.41
C VAL A 106 -20.86 -10.72 7.04
N ALA A 107 -19.59 -10.34 7.07
CA ALA A 107 -19.12 -9.00 6.73
C ALA A 107 -17.64 -9.02 6.36
N ARG A 108 -17.15 -7.93 5.77
CA ARG A 108 -15.73 -7.66 5.56
C ARG A 108 -15.38 -6.21 5.81
N MET A 109 -14.13 -5.96 6.17
CA MET A 109 -13.54 -4.63 6.11
C MET A 109 -13.18 -4.31 4.66
N GLU A 110 -13.73 -3.21 4.14
CA GLU A 110 -13.31 -2.65 2.86
C GLU A 110 -12.05 -1.81 3.01
N ASP A 111 -11.96 -1.08 4.11
CA ASP A 111 -10.88 -0.14 4.41
C ASP A 111 -10.74 0.04 5.92
N VAL A 112 -9.50 0.14 6.37
CA VAL A 112 -9.13 0.52 7.75
C VAL A 112 -8.12 1.64 7.63
N HIS A 113 -8.50 2.82 8.09
CA HIS A 113 -7.63 3.99 8.04
C HIS A 113 -7.23 4.42 9.45
N LEU A 114 -5.96 4.15 9.79
CA LEU A 114 -5.38 4.55 11.07
C LEU A 114 -4.93 6.02 11.05
N ARG A 115 -5.31 6.76 12.08
CA ARG A 115 -4.95 8.15 12.32
C ARG A 115 -4.39 8.30 13.72
N GLN A 116 -3.54 9.30 13.89
CA GLN A 116 -2.94 9.64 15.17
C GLN A 116 -3.10 11.14 15.40
N VAL A 117 -3.55 11.51 16.58
CA VAL A 117 -3.65 12.89 17.04
C VAL A 117 -2.74 13.02 18.26
N HIS A 118 -1.68 13.81 18.11
CA HIS A 118 -0.67 14.01 19.15
C HIS A 118 -1.06 15.22 20.01
N GLY A 119 -1.04 15.05 21.32
CA GLY A 119 -1.19 16.10 22.33
C GLY A 119 -0.09 16.02 23.38
N ASP A 120 -0.19 16.82 24.44
CA ASP A 120 0.81 16.88 25.50
C ASP A 120 0.83 15.58 26.31
N GLY A 121 1.83 14.73 26.07
CA GLY A 121 2.04 13.46 26.79
C GLY A 121 1.11 12.31 26.39
N VAL A 122 0.18 12.55 25.45
CA VAL A 122 -0.83 11.57 25.03
C VAL A 122 -0.96 11.54 23.51
N VAL A 123 -1.12 10.35 22.93
CA VAL A 123 -1.47 10.17 21.52
C VAL A 123 -2.78 9.41 21.40
N THR A 124 -3.75 10.00 20.71
CA THR A 124 -4.99 9.31 20.35
C THR A 124 -4.78 8.56 19.05
N VAL A 125 -4.86 7.22 19.08
CA VAL A 125 -4.87 6.37 17.90
C VAL A 125 -6.33 6.10 17.52
N ARG A 126 -6.72 6.51 16.32
CA ARG A 126 -8.09 6.40 15.79
C ARG A 126 -8.10 5.46 14.58
N ALA A 127 -9.03 4.52 14.55
CA ALA A 127 -9.35 3.71 13.39
C ALA A 127 -10.68 4.17 12.79
N ASP A 128 -10.65 4.59 11.52
CA ASP A 128 -11.85 4.79 10.70
C ASP A 128 -12.03 3.56 9.80
N VAL A 129 -13.14 2.83 9.97
CA VAL A 129 -13.38 1.53 9.33
C VAL A 129 -14.58 1.62 8.41
N ARG A 130 -14.45 1.09 7.19
CA ARG A 130 -15.56 0.84 6.26
C ARG A 130 -15.87 -0.64 6.20
N VAL A 131 -17.14 -0.97 6.33
CA VAL A 131 -17.63 -2.34 6.42
C VAL A 131 -18.70 -2.58 5.37
N GLU A 132 -18.54 -3.69 4.65
CA GLU A 132 -19.58 -4.28 3.83
C GLU A 132 -20.14 -5.50 4.57
N ALA A 133 -21.46 -5.55 4.77
CA ALA A 133 -22.15 -6.61 5.50
C ALA A 133 -23.22 -7.28 4.61
N TRP A 134 -23.39 -8.58 4.80
CA TRP A 134 -24.36 -9.41 4.07
C TRP A 134 -25.35 -10.14 4.98
N SER A 135 -25.25 -9.92 6.30
CA SER A 135 -26.15 -10.48 7.30
C SER A 135 -26.89 -9.38 8.07
N ASP A 136 -28.12 -9.67 8.49
CA ASP A 136 -28.93 -8.77 9.34
C ASP A 136 -28.55 -8.82 10.83
N GLY A 137 -27.56 -9.63 11.21
CA GLY A 137 -27.10 -9.74 12.59
C GLY A 137 -26.42 -8.47 13.09
N GLU A 138 -26.46 -8.22 14.41
CA GLU A 138 -25.72 -7.10 15.00
C GLU A 138 -24.21 -7.33 14.87
N LEU A 139 -23.52 -6.30 14.37
CA LEU A 139 -22.08 -6.28 14.23
C LEU A 139 -21.47 -5.15 15.06
N ASP A 140 -20.30 -5.40 15.60
CA ASP A 140 -19.44 -4.37 16.17
C ASP A 140 -18.02 -4.48 15.64
N VAL A 141 -17.23 -3.46 15.92
CA VAL A 141 -15.81 -3.42 15.60
C VAL A 141 -15.05 -3.27 16.92
N ALA A 142 -13.94 -3.99 17.04
CA ALA A 142 -12.98 -3.86 18.13
C ALA A 142 -11.64 -3.38 17.59
N LEU A 143 -11.02 -2.45 18.30
CA LEU A 143 -9.68 -1.93 18.08
C LEU A 143 -8.81 -2.32 19.29
N THR A 144 -7.70 -2.99 19.03
CA THR A 144 -6.68 -3.32 20.02
C THR A 144 -5.36 -2.71 19.60
N VAL A 145 -4.71 -1.93 20.47
CA VAL A 145 -3.38 -1.36 20.25
C VAL A 145 -2.46 -1.84 21.34
N SER A 146 -1.40 -2.57 20.98
CA SER A 146 -0.43 -3.13 21.94
C SER A 146 0.92 -2.45 21.81
N ALA A 147 1.48 -2.03 22.95
CA ALA A 147 2.77 -1.37 23.03
C ALA A 147 3.92 -2.27 22.49
N PRO A 148 5.01 -1.67 21.97
CA PRO A 148 6.16 -2.41 21.46
C PRO A 148 6.75 -3.39 22.48
N ASP A 149 6.78 -3.00 23.75
CA ASP A 149 7.31 -3.76 24.88
C ASP A 149 6.33 -4.81 25.45
N LYS A 150 5.11 -4.90 24.90
CA LYS A 150 4.02 -5.78 25.34
C LYS A 150 3.56 -5.58 26.79
N THR A 151 3.87 -4.45 27.40
CA THR A 151 3.47 -4.15 28.79
C THR A 151 2.09 -3.51 28.88
N ARG A 152 1.65 -2.82 27.82
CA ARG A 152 0.40 -2.06 27.76
C ARG A 152 -0.41 -2.45 26.54
N THR A 153 -1.71 -2.61 26.73
CA THR A 153 -2.69 -2.84 25.67
C THR A 153 -3.88 -1.89 25.89
N TYR A 154 -4.33 -1.28 24.80
CA TYR A 154 -5.42 -0.32 24.78
C TYR A 154 -6.53 -0.87 23.88
N GLU A 155 -7.78 -0.77 24.32
CA GLU A 155 -8.91 -1.37 23.63
C GLU A 155 -10.06 -0.37 23.50
N ALA A 156 -10.74 -0.41 22.36
CA ALA A 156 -11.96 0.32 22.12
C ALA A 156 -12.90 -0.51 21.26
N GLU A 157 -14.21 -0.32 21.45
CA GLU A 157 -15.25 -1.00 20.69
C GLU A 157 -16.28 0.02 20.20
N SER A 158 -16.88 -0.24 19.04
CA SER A 158 -17.89 0.64 18.46
C SER A 158 -18.87 -0.16 17.61
N LYS A 159 -20.14 0.22 17.66
CA LYS A 159 -21.17 -0.32 16.78
C LYS A 159 -20.98 0.21 15.36
N ILE A 160 -21.42 -0.57 14.38
CA ILE A 160 -21.41 -0.15 12.97
C ILE A 160 -22.66 0.69 12.69
N ASP A 161 -22.46 1.89 12.13
CA ASP A 161 -23.53 2.77 11.67
C ASP A 161 -23.36 3.07 10.18
N GLY A 162 -24.36 2.73 9.37
CA GLY A 162 -24.34 2.96 7.91
C GLY A 162 -23.10 2.38 7.20
N GLY A 163 -22.63 1.20 7.62
CA GLY A 163 -21.43 0.55 7.07
C GLY A 163 -20.11 1.20 7.50
N LYS A 164 -20.10 1.99 8.58
CA LYS A 164 -18.90 2.66 9.09
C LYS A 164 -18.78 2.50 10.60
N ALA A 165 -17.55 2.48 11.09
CA ALA A 165 -17.26 2.57 12.52
C ALA A 165 -16.04 3.48 12.73
N THR A 166 -16.05 4.23 13.84
CA THR A 166 -14.90 4.98 14.32
C THR A 166 -14.60 4.54 15.74
N LEU A 167 -13.33 4.21 15.99
CA LEU A 167 -12.82 3.78 17.28
C LEU A 167 -11.59 4.62 17.61
N ALA A 168 -11.37 4.90 18.89
CA ALA A 168 -10.16 5.57 19.31
C ALA A 168 -9.71 5.09 20.69
N VAL A 169 -8.40 4.98 20.86
CA VAL A 169 -7.75 4.72 22.14
C VAL A 169 -6.75 5.83 22.44
N GLN A 170 -6.59 6.16 23.73
CA GLN A 170 -5.57 7.10 24.19
C GLN A 170 -4.35 6.32 24.69
N VAL A 171 -3.19 6.66 24.16
CA VAL A 171 -1.89 6.12 24.57
C VAL A 171 -1.18 7.18 25.38
N ASP A 172 -1.23 7.05 26.71
CA ASP A 172 -0.48 7.89 27.64
C ASP A 172 1.00 7.50 27.65
N ASP A 173 1.89 8.46 27.85
CA ASP A 173 3.35 8.28 27.83
C ASP A 173 3.82 7.42 26.64
N PRO A 174 3.57 7.90 25.39
CA PRO A 174 3.78 7.10 24.20
C PRO A 174 5.27 6.90 23.92
N LEU A 175 5.65 5.65 23.67
CA LEU A 175 6.94 5.32 23.06
C LEU A 175 6.93 5.77 21.59
N LEU A 176 7.56 6.91 21.29
CA LEU A 176 7.57 7.49 19.94
C LEU A 176 8.49 6.70 18.99
N TRP A 177 8.11 6.69 17.71
CA TRP A 177 8.95 6.21 16.62
C TRP A 177 9.87 7.32 16.12
N TRP A 178 11.15 7.00 15.87
CA TRP A 178 12.15 7.92 15.35
C TRP A 178 12.84 7.41 14.07
N PRO A 179 13.24 8.31 13.16
CA PRO A 179 14.11 7.96 12.04
C PRO A 179 15.47 7.40 12.51
N ASN A 180 16.14 6.66 11.63
CA ASN A 180 17.46 6.09 11.89
C ASN A 180 18.45 7.14 12.43
N GLY A 181 19.06 6.86 13.58
CA GLY A 181 20.02 7.74 14.24
C GLY A 181 19.44 8.86 15.12
N TYR A 182 18.11 8.95 15.27
CA TYR A 182 17.44 9.95 16.12
C TYR A 182 16.72 9.36 17.33
N GLY A 183 16.67 8.04 17.46
CA GLY A 183 16.02 7.33 18.56
C GLY A 183 15.60 5.93 18.15
N GLU A 184 14.73 5.32 18.95
CA GLU A 184 14.19 3.97 18.72
C GLU A 184 13.04 3.96 17.69
N GLN A 185 12.95 2.88 16.91
CA GLN A 185 11.90 2.67 15.90
C GLN A 185 10.69 1.94 16.51
N ASN A 186 10.11 2.49 17.59
CA ASN A 186 8.98 1.87 18.30
C ASN A 186 7.76 1.68 17.40
N LEU A 187 7.24 0.45 17.30
CA LEU A 187 6.04 0.10 16.54
C LEU A 187 5.01 -0.57 17.46
N TYR A 188 3.80 -0.03 17.49
CA TYR A 188 2.65 -0.63 18.17
C TYR A 188 1.98 -1.61 17.22
N ASP A 189 1.55 -2.76 17.76
CA ASP A 189 0.69 -3.68 17.01
C ASP A 189 -0.75 -3.17 17.10
N VAL A 190 -1.42 -3.07 15.96
CA VAL A 190 -2.80 -2.61 15.84
C VAL A 190 -3.62 -3.71 15.21
N THR A 191 -4.64 -4.18 15.93
CA THR A 191 -5.62 -5.14 15.40
C THR A 191 -6.98 -4.47 15.36
N VAL A 192 -7.63 -4.55 14.20
CA VAL A 192 -9.04 -4.18 14.02
C VAL A 192 -9.81 -5.44 13.64
N ALA A 193 -10.90 -5.73 14.34
CA ALA A 193 -11.72 -6.90 14.08
C ALA A 193 -13.20 -6.52 13.99
N ILE A 194 -13.89 -6.98 12.96
CA ILE A 194 -15.36 -7.01 12.94
C ILE A 194 -15.80 -8.25 13.72
N ARG A 195 -16.78 -8.12 14.62
CA ARG A 195 -17.33 -9.26 15.35
C ARG A 195 -18.84 -9.39 15.15
N ALA A 196 -19.30 -10.63 15.17
CA ALA A 196 -20.70 -11.02 15.25
C ALA A 196 -20.86 -11.89 16.49
N ASP A 197 -21.80 -11.55 17.38
CA ASP A 197 -22.00 -12.23 18.67
C ASP A 197 -20.69 -12.41 19.48
N GLY A 198 -19.84 -11.36 19.46
CA GLY A 198 -18.55 -11.34 20.14
C GLY A 198 -17.44 -12.19 19.49
N ARG A 199 -17.70 -12.83 18.34
CA ARG A 199 -16.70 -13.63 17.60
C ARG A 199 -16.18 -12.88 16.38
N PRO A 200 -14.86 -12.85 16.12
CA PRO A 200 -14.31 -12.18 14.95
C PRO A 200 -14.76 -12.86 13.65
N VAL A 201 -15.27 -12.07 12.71
CA VAL A 201 -15.69 -12.51 11.37
C VAL A 201 -14.78 -11.98 10.25
N ASP A 202 -14.05 -10.90 10.52
CA ASP A 202 -12.98 -10.40 9.66
C ASP A 202 -11.97 -9.63 10.54
N ARG A 203 -10.69 -9.63 10.15
CA ARG A 203 -9.59 -9.07 10.94
C ARG A 203 -8.54 -8.41 10.05
N SER A 204 -8.02 -7.27 10.52
CA SER A 204 -6.89 -6.55 9.95
C SER A 204 -5.83 -6.39 11.04
N ASP A 205 -4.59 -6.72 10.71
CA ASP A 205 -3.44 -6.58 11.58
C ASP A 205 -2.43 -5.64 10.91
N ASP A 206 -2.01 -4.62 11.63
CA ASP A 206 -1.09 -3.59 11.14
C ASP A 206 -0.12 -3.20 12.26
N LYS A 207 0.88 -2.41 11.91
CA LYS A 207 1.81 -1.78 12.84
C LYS A 207 1.78 -0.27 12.64
N THR A 208 1.87 0.48 13.74
CA THR A 208 1.97 1.94 13.66
C THR A 208 3.07 2.48 14.55
N GLY A 209 3.92 3.33 13.97
CA GLY A 209 4.84 4.17 14.73
C GLY A 209 4.14 5.47 15.12
N LEU A 210 4.13 5.81 16.40
CA LEU A 210 3.57 7.07 16.87
C LEU A 210 4.61 8.18 16.65
N ARG A 211 4.33 9.11 15.74
CA ARG A 211 5.24 10.23 15.40
C ARG A 211 4.51 11.39 14.73
N THR A 212 4.99 12.61 14.87
CA THR A 212 4.59 13.72 13.99
C THR A 212 5.60 13.87 12.85
N ILE A 213 5.12 14.21 11.65
CA ILE A 213 5.98 14.56 10.51
C ILE A 213 5.42 15.83 9.88
N GLU A 214 6.25 16.86 9.80
CA GLU A 214 5.91 18.16 9.23
C GLU A 214 6.90 18.50 8.10
N LEU A 215 6.39 18.97 6.96
CA LEU A 215 7.20 19.65 5.95
C LEU A 215 7.17 21.16 6.24
N ARG A 216 8.22 21.67 6.88
CA ARG A 216 8.31 23.08 7.27
C ARG A 216 8.90 23.92 6.15
N GLN A 217 8.13 24.91 5.70
CA GLN A 217 8.48 25.80 4.59
C GLN A 217 8.27 27.26 4.95
N GLU A 218 9.26 27.85 5.60
CA GLU A 218 9.25 29.22 6.13
C GLU A 218 10.23 30.09 5.36
N ASN A 219 9.99 31.40 5.30
CA ASN A 219 10.97 32.31 4.73
C ASN A 219 12.10 32.55 5.73
N ASP A 220 13.33 32.58 5.24
CA ASP A 220 14.54 32.86 6.02
C ASP A 220 15.53 33.72 5.20
N ALA A 221 16.75 33.91 5.71
CA ALA A 221 17.78 34.72 5.04
C ALA A 221 18.27 34.12 3.70
N TRP A 222 17.94 32.86 3.40
CA TRP A 222 18.35 32.13 2.20
C TRP A 222 17.20 31.87 1.21
N GLY A 223 15.99 32.34 1.51
CA GLY A 223 14.80 32.18 0.67
C GLY A 223 13.67 31.53 1.44
N ARG A 224 13.25 30.32 1.00
CA ARG A 224 12.22 29.53 1.67
C ARG A 224 12.76 28.14 2.03
N SER A 225 12.69 27.78 3.30
CA SER A 225 13.15 26.49 3.79
C SER A 225 12.36 25.33 3.16
N PHE A 226 12.97 24.16 3.10
CA PHE A 226 12.30 22.90 2.79
C PHE A 226 12.91 21.83 3.70
N ARG A 227 12.31 21.62 4.87
CA ARG A 227 12.86 20.71 5.89
C ARG A 227 11.79 19.81 6.48
N PHE A 228 12.16 18.56 6.73
CA PHE A 228 11.32 17.66 7.50
C PHE A 228 11.58 17.86 8.98
N VAL A 229 10.50 17.94 9.76
CA VAL A 229 10.55 17.99 11.22
C VAL A 229 9.80 16.76 11.73
N VAL A 230 10.46 15.95 12.55
CA VAL A 230 9.89 14.73 13.12
C VAL A 230 9.90 14.87 14.63
N ASN A 231 8.73 14.70 15.25
CA ASN A 231 8.57 14.86 16.71
C ASN A 231 9.13 16.19 17.23
N GLY A 232 8.95 17.27 16.46
CA GLY A 232 9.46 18.62 16.79
C GLY A 232 10.94 18.85 16.48
N VAL A 233 11.71 17.84 16.07
CA VAL A 233 13.14 17.94 15.75
C VAL A 233 13.34 18.07 14.25
N ALA A 234 14.07 19.10 13.80
CA ALA A 234 14.41 19.26 12.39
C ALA A 234 15.43 18.19 11.96
N ILE A 235 15.09 17.42 10.93
CA ILE A 235 15.90 16.31 10.43
C ILE A 235 16.65 16.77 9.17
N PHE A 236 17.98 16.74 9.23
CA PHE A 236 18.78 16.83 8.02
C PHE A 236 18.72 15.49 7.29
N VAL A 237 18.00 15.46 6.17
CA VAL A 237 17.78 14.24 5.40
C VAL A 237 19.07 13.81 4.73
N LYS A 238 19.56 12.62 5.10
CA LYS A 238 20.63 11.90 4.41
C LYS A 238 19.99 10.69 3.73
N GLY A 239 20.16 10.52 2.44
CA GLY A 239 19.38 9.53 1.73
C GLY A 239 19.79 9.29 0.30
N SER A 240 19.04 8.38 -0.33
CA SER A 240 19.20 7.98 -1.73
C SER A 240 17.84 7.93 -2.43
N ASN A 241 17.87 7.86 -3.76
CA ASN A 241 16.68 7.53 -4.53
C ASN A 241 16.61 6.02 -4.69
N TRP A 242 15.47 5.43 -4.36
CA TRP A 242 15.18 4.02 -4.56
C TRP A 242 14.51 3.82 -5.92
N ILE A 243 15.04 2.89 -6.69
CA ILE A 243 14.48 2.41 -7.96
C ILE A 243 14.20 0.90 -7.81
N PRO A 244 13.41 0.30 -8.71
CA PRO A 244 13.19 -1.15 -8.70
C PRO A 244 14.48 -1.96 -8.57
N ALA A 245 14.50 -2.90 -7.63
CA ALA A 245 15.67 -3.74 -7.35
C ALA A 245 15.97 -4.76 -8.48
N ASP A 246 15.00 -5.02 -9.37
CA ASP A 246 15.16 -5.86 -10.56
C ASP A 246 14.28 -5.32 -11.70
N SER A 247 14.66 -5.60 -12.96
CA SER A 247 13.79 -5.38 -14.13
C SER A 247 12.56 -6.30 -14.11
N PHE A 248 12.68 -7.48 -13.49
CA PHE A 248 11.63 -8.46 -13.26
C PHE A 248 11.30 -8.53 -11.77
N VAL A 249 10.39 -7.67 -11.36
CA VAL A 249 10.01 -7.41 -9.95
C VAL A 249 9.58 -8.65 -9.16
N THR A 250 9.02 -9.66 -9.85
CA THR A 250 8.59 -10.92 -9.25
C THR A 250 9.74 -11.84 -8.81
N ARG A 251 11.01 -11.47 -9.11
CA ARG A 251 12.21 -12.21 -8.71
C ARG A 251 12.86 -11.68 -7.44
N VAL A 252 12.44 -10.51 -6.95
CA VAL A 252 13.04 -9.88 -5.77
C VAL A 252 12.66 -10.69 -4.53
N SER A 253 13.66 -11.35 -3.94
CA SER A 253 13.50 -12.13 -2.71
C SER A 253 13.50 -11.23 -1.46
N ASP A 254 12.93 -11.76 -0.37
CA ASP A 254 12.96 -11.10 0.95
C ASP A 254 14.40 -10.82 1.41
N GLU A 255 15.31 -11.78 1.19
CA GLU A 255 16.71 -11.64 1.56
C GLU A 255 17.40 -10.51 0.79
N HIS A 256 17.13 -10.39 -0.51
CA HIS A 256 17.70 -9.33 -1.32
C HIS A 256 17.18 -7.96 -0.91
N LEU A 257 15.86 -7.86 -0.68
CA LEU A 257 15.22 -6.64 -0.21
C LEU A 257 15.74 -6.21 1.18
N ASP A 258 15.76 -7.12 2.15
CA ASP A 258 16.28 -6.89 3.50
C ASP A 258 17.75 -6.45 3.45
N HIS A 259 18.58 -7.09 2.63
CA HIS A 259 19.97 -6.68 2.44
C HIS A 259 20.11 -5.23 1.98
N LEU A 260 19.32 -4.80 0.99
CA LEU A 260 19.35 -3.44 0.47
C LEU A 260 18.87 -2.42 1.51
N ILE A 261 17.76 -2.70 2.21
CA ILE A 261 17.24 -1.82 3.28
C ILE A 261 18.22 -1.72 4.45
N ARG A 262 18.83 -2.83 4.88
CA ARG A 262 19.87 -2.82 5.92
C ARG A 262 21.11 -2.05 5.50
N SER A 263 21.49 -2.11 4.23
CA SER A 263 22.62 -1.34 3.70
C SER A 263 22.36 0.18 3.77
N VAL A 264 21.13 0.60 3.52
CA VAL A 264 20.69 1.99 3.70
C VAL A 264 20.77 2.41 5.17
N ALA A 265 20.27 1.57 6.08
CA ALA A 265 20.35 1.83 7.52
C ALA A 265 21.80 1.91 8.03
N ALA A 266 22.66 0.97 7.61
CA ALA A 266 24.07 0.88 7.98
C ALA A 266 24.90 2.07 7.47
N THR A 267 24.45 2.74 6.40
CA THR A 267 25.06 3.97 5.87
C THR A 267 24.48 5.24 6.50
N HIS A 268 23.77 5.11 7.63
CA HIS A 268 23.18 6.21 8.40
C HIS A 268 22.25 7.12 7.60
N GLN A 269 21.60 6.56 6.58
CA GLN A 269 20.55 7.24 5.83
C GLN A 269 19.27 7.26 6.66
N THR A 270 18.51 8.35 6.53
CA THR A 270 17.25 8.62 7.22
C THR A 270 16.05 8.58 6.29
N MET A 271 16.26 8.55 4.98
CA MET A 271 15.18 8.56 3.99
C MET A 271 15.61 7.88 2.70
N LEU A 272 14.68 7.11 2.12
CA LEU A 272 14.71 6.72 0.72
C LEU A 272 13.57 7.43 -0.01
N ARG A 273 13.87 8.00 -1.17
CA ARG A 273 12.83 8.49 -2.09
C ARG A 273 12.50 7.36 -3.06
N VAL A 274 11.32 6.75 -2.91
CA VAL A 274 10.76 5.84 -3.93
C VAL A 274 10.51 6.65 -5.20
N TRP A 275 11.31 6.40 -6.23
CA TRP A 275 11.34 7.21 -7.44
C TRP A 275 10.14 6.92 -8.35
N GLY A 276 9.52 7.99 -8.87
CA GLY A 276 8.21 7.93 -9.52
C GLY A 276 8.13 7.26 -10.90
N GLY A 277 9.23 6.76 -11.47
CA GLY A 277 9.17 5.96 -12.69
C GLY A 277 9.38 4.46 -12.46
N GLY A 278 9.43 4.02 -11.19
CA GLY A 278 9.32 2.62 -10.81
C GLY A 278 7.86 2.22 -10.59
N PHE A 279 7.60 1.51 -9.50
CA PHE A 279 6.28 1.12 -9.02
C PHE A 279 6.13 1.43 -7.53
N TYR A 280 4.91 1.33 -7.01
CA TYR A 280 4.67 1.29 -5.57
C TYR A 280 5.23 -0.02 -5.05
N GLU A 281 6.18 0.06 -4.12
CA GLU A 281 6.84 -1.11 -3.54
C GLU A 281 5.85 -2.05 -2.85
N ASP A 282 6.34 -3.25 -2.58
CA ASP A 282 5.59 -4.26 -1.85
C ASP A 282 5.51 -3.95 -0.34
N ASP A 283 4.52 -4.50 0.37
CA ASP A 283 4.34 -4.23 1.81
C ASP A 283 5.54 -4.66 2.67
N ARG A 284 6.43 -5.50 2.13
CA ARG A 284 7.70 -5.91 2.74
C ARG A 284 8.79 -4.82 2.75
N PHE A 285 8.72 -3.81 1.88
CA PHE A 285 9.69 -2.72 1.76
C PHE A 285 9.53 -1.69 2.89
#